data_AF-A0A2P5K0G9-F1
#
_entry.id   AF-A0A2P5K0G9-F1
#
_cell.length_a   1.000
_cell.length_b   1.000
_cell.length_c   1.000
_cell.angle_alpha   90.00
_cell.angle_beta   90.00
_cell.angle_gamma   90.00
#
_symmetry.space_group_name_H-M   'P 1'
#
loop_
_entity.id
_entity.type
_entity.pdbx_description
1 polymer ?
#
loop_
_entity_poly.entity_id
_entity_poly.type
_entity_poly.pdbx_seq_one_letter_code
_entity_poly.pdbx_strand_id
1 'polypeptide(L)'
;MKIVDIITESSTKLIANKKSWAEPDKRNDIQEIKTLLLAVIEARGKVLIDLNVHEKNLDAVIEALPAMKKPTVSKLYKSDYYAVETVISKNNINILIPKLKAMGAEDILELDISKIVH
;
A
#
# COMPACT_ATOMS: atom_id res chain seq x y z
N MET A 1 36.88 8.61 15.51
CA MET A 1 36.09 9.77 15.02
C MET A 1 34.78 9.83 15.77
N LYS A 2 34.33 11.02 16.19
CA LYS A 2 32.98 11.26 16.73
C LYS A 2 32.34 12.38 15.91
N ILE A 3 31.07 12.23 15.57
CA ILE A 3 30.26 13.30 14.98
C ILE A 3 30.09 14.36 16.07
N VAL A 4 30.37 15.63 15.74
CA VAL A 4 30.29 16.76 16.67
C VAL A 4 29.05 17.63 16.45
N ASP A 5 28.56 17.73 15.21
CA ASP A 5 27.30 18.43 14.90
C ASP A 5 26.75 18.09 13.49
N ILE A 6 25.50 18.49 13.20
CA ILE A 6 24.83 18.39 11.89
C ILE A 6 24.51 19.80 11.38
N ILE A 7 25.12 20.17 10.25
CA ILE A 7 24.91 21.51 9.63
C ILE A 7 23.62 21.55 8.81
N THR A 8 23.33 20.47 8.05
CA THR A 8 22.13 20.40 7.21
C THR A 8 21.79 18.96 6.84
N GLU A 9 20.51 18.71 6.60
CA GLU A 9 20.00 17.44 6.10
C GLU A 9 19.53 17.60 4.66
N SER A 10 19.98 16.71 3.78
CA SER A 10 19.57 16.69 2.39
C SER A 10 18.45 15.69 2.17
N SER A 11 17.52 16.02 1.27
CA SER A 11 16.45 15.13 0.82
C SER A 11 16.14 15.38 -0.64
N THR A 12 15.66 14.36 -1.34
CA THR A 12 15.25 14.50 -2.74
C THR A 12 14.02 15.41 -2.83
N LYS A 13 14.09 16.45 -3.65
CA LYS A 13 13.00 17.40 -3.89
C LYS A 13 12.67 17.46 -5.38
N LEU A 14 11.39 17.57 -5.71
CA LEU A 14 10.94 18.01 -7.03
C LEU A 14 11.02 19.54 -7.07
N ILE A 15 11.83 20.10 -7.96
CA ILE A 15 12.06 21.53 -8.09
C ILE A 15 11.54 21.99 -9.46
N ALA A 16 10.77 23.08 -9.47
CA ALA A 16 10.22 23.68 -10.68
C ALA A 16 10.75 25.11 -10.89
N ASN A 17 11.01 25.47 -12.14
CA ASN A 17 11.36 26.84 -12.51
C ASN A 17 10.15 27.77 -12.32
N LYS A 18 10.35 28.95 -11.72
CA LYS A 18 9.29 29.92 -11.41
C LYS A 18 8.54 30.42 -12.65
N LYS A 19 9.23 30.63 -13.78
CA LYS A 19 8.59 31.07 -15.04
C LYS A 19 7.71 29.96 -15.60
N SER A 20 8.23 28.72 -15.64
CA SER A 20 7.43 27.56 -16.07
C SER A 20 6.22 27.31 -15.18
N TRP A 21 6.33 27.55 -13.87
CA TRP A 21 5.20 27.41 -12.94
C TRP A 21 4.10 28.46 -13.13
N ALA A 22 4.43 29.63 -13.67
CA ALA A 22 3.46 30.68 -13.97
C ALA A 22 2.63 30.37 -15.23
N GLU A 23 3.14 29.55 -16.14
CA GLU A 23 2.44 29.11 -17.35
C GLU A 23 1.47 27.96 -17.00
N PRO A 24 0.15 28.10 -17.24
CA PRO A 24 -0.85 27.13 -16.79
C PRO A 24 -0.61 25.70 -17.28
N ASP A 25 -0.32 25.52 -18.57
CA ASP A 25 -0.13 24.19 -19.16
C ASP A 25 1.09 23.49 -18.56
N LYS A 26 2.21 24.21 -18.44
CA LYS A 26 3.44 23.67 -17.82
C LYS A 26 3.24 23.38 -16.33
N ARG A 27 2.47 24.21 -15.63
CA ARG A 27 2.14 23.97 -14.23
C ARG A 27 1.36 22.67 -14.07
N ASN A 28 0.40 22.39 -14.96
CA ASN A 28 -0.34 21.14 -14.95
C ASN A 28 0.61 19.95 -15.16
N ASP A 29 1.48 19.97 -16.17
CA ASP A 29 2.47 18.90 -16.39
C ASP A 29 3.34 18.65 -15.16
N ILE A 30 3.82 19.71 -14.50
CA ILE A 30 4.62 19.60 -13.26
C ILE A 30 3.80 18.97 -12.14
N GLN A 31 2.52 19.33 -12.02
CA GLN A 31 1.62 18.77 -11.02
C GLN A 31 1.32 17.29 -11.28
N GLU A 32 1.17 16.87 -12.53
CA GLU A 32 1.02 15.45 -12.89
C GLU A 32 2.24 14.63 -12.50
N ILE A 33 3.46 15.11 -12.81
CA ILE A 33 4.71 14.48 -12.36
C ILE A 33 4.76 14.39 -10.84
N LYS A 34 4.40 15.48 -10.14
CA LYS A 34 4.34 15.49 -8.67
C LYS A 34 3.40 14.40 -8.15
N THR A 35 2.20 14.29 -8.72
CA THR A 35 1.21 13.26 -8.34
C THR A 35 1.77 11.86 -8.52
N LEU A 36 2.39 11.57 -9.68
CA LEU A 36 2.99 10.26 -9.95
C LEU A 36 4.13 9.92 -8.99
N LEU A 37 5.01 10.89 -8.68
CA LEU A 37 6.11 10.69 -7.74
C LEU A 37 5.59 10.43 -6.31
N LEU A 38 4.60 11.20 -5.87
CA LEU A 38 3.96 10.98 -4.57
C LEU A 38 3.29 9.61 -4.50
N ALA A 39 2.66 9.16 -5.59
CA ALA A 39 2.01 7.85 -5.65
C ALA A 39 2.98 6.68 -5.46
N VAL A 40 4.21 6.79 -6.00
CA VAL A 40 5.27 5.80 -5.79
C VAL A 40 5.77 5.84 -4.35
N ILE A 41 5.95 7.04 -3.78
CA ILE A 41 6.38 7.18 -2.38
C ILE A 41 5.34 6.57 -1.44
N GLU A 42 4.06 6.77 -1.71
CA GLU A 42 2.96 6.24 -0.89
C GLU A 42 2.82 4.72 -0.98
N ALA A 43 3.12 4.14 -2.14
CA ALA A 43 3.13 2.68 -2.33
C ALA A 43 4.34 2.01 -1.65
N ARG A 44 5.41 2.76 -1.38
CA ARG A 44 6.65 2.20 -0.83
C ARG A 44 6.41 1.56 0.53
N GLY A 45 6.82 0.30 0.66
CA GLY A 45 6.65 -0.46 1.90
C GLY A 45 5.22 -0.94 2.14
N LYS A 46 4.37 -0.94 1.10
CA LYS A 46 3.04 -1.53 1.11
C LYS A 46 2.93 -2.64 0.09
N VAL A 47 2.09 -3.61 0.39
CA VAL A 47 1.78 -4.76 -0.47
C VAL A 47 0.27 -4.95 -0.48
N LEU A 48 -0.21 -5.51 -1.58
CA LEU A 48 -1.55 -6.04 -1.67
C LEU A 48 -1.51 -7.48 -1.19
N ILE A 49 -2.38 -7.81 -0.24
CA ILE A 49 -2.72 -9.21 0.06
C ILE A 49 -4.03 -9.54 -0.63
N ASP A 50 -4.06 -10.70 -1.26
CA ASP A 50 -5.26 -11.41 -1.69
C ASP A 50 -5.25 -12.80 -1.04
N LEU A 51 -6.37 -13.24 -0.49
CA LEU A 51 -6.49 -14.53 0.17
C LEU A 51 -7.90 -15.08 0.05
N ASN A 52 -8.01 -16.40 0.13
CA ASN A 52 -9.28 -17.10 0.24
C ASN A 52 -9.59 -17.43 1.70
N VAL A 53 -10.86 -17.36 2.09
CA VAL A 53 -11.30 -17.74 3.44
C VAL A 53 -12.70 -18.33 3.37
N HIS A 54 -12.93 -19.43 4.09
CA HIS A 54 -14.26 -20.00 4.24
C HIS A 54 -15.15 -19.05 5.06
N GLU A 55 -16.42 -18.94 4.70
CA GLU A 55 -17.45 -18.13 5.37
C GLU A 55 -17.41 -18.19 6.90
N LYS A 56 -17.23 -19.38 7.49
CA LYS A 56 -17.17 -19.59 8.95
C LYS A 56 -16.00 -18.87 9.65
N ASN A 57 -14.94 -18.55 8.92
CA ASN A 57 -13.71 -17.93 9.42
C ASN A 57 -13.58 -16.46 8.96
N LEU A 58 -14.48 -15.97 8.10
CA LEU A 58 -14.37 -14.67 7.44
C LEU A 58 -14.24 -13.52 8.43
N ASP A 59 -15.14 -13.44 9.41
CA ASP A 59 -15.16 -12.35 10.38
C ASP A 59 -13.88 -12.29 11.20
N ALA A 60 -13.42 -13.44 11.70
CA ALA A 60 -12.18 -13.53 12.48
C ALA A 60 -10.97 -13.08 11.65
N VAL A 61 -10.90 -13.49 10.38
CA VAL A 61 -9.83 -13.09 9.45
C VAL A 61 -9.88 -11.59 9.17
N ILE A 62 -11.06 -11.01 8.92
CA ILE A 62 -11.24 -9.57 8.69
C ILE A 62 -10.78 -8.76 9.92
N GLU A 63 -11.16 -9.17 11.13
CA GLU A 63 -10.75 -8.50 12.38
C GLU A 63 -9.24 -8.53 12.60
N ALA A 64 -8.55 -9.55 12.09
CA ALA A 64 -7.10 -9.67 12.22
C ALA A 64 -6.31 -8.81 11.23
N LEU A 65 -6.94 -8.31 10.15
CA LEU A 65 -6.26 -7.57 9.08
C LEU A 65 -6.03 -6.09 9.46
N PRO A 66 -4.76 -5.61 9.47
CA PRO A 66 -4.44 -4.20 9.70
C PRO A 66 -4.65 -3.39 8.41
N ALA A 67 -5.90 -3.16 8.03
CA ALA A 67 -6.24 -2.58 6.73
C ALA A 67 -6.23 -1.04 6.74
N MET A 68 -5.72 -0.40 5.67
CA MET A 68 -5.80 1.07 5.51
C MET A 68 -7.23 1.58 5.27
N LYS A 69 -8.08 0.75 4.67
CA LYS A 69 -9.54 0.92 4.46
C LYS A 69 -10.24 -0.41 4.75
N LYS A 70 -11.57 -0.47 4.67
CA LYS A 70 -12.29 -1.76 4.73
C LYS A 70 -11.78 -2.69 3.60
N PRO A 71 -11.47 -3.96 3.89
CA PRO A 71 -11.05 -4.91 2.86
C PRO A 71 -12.17 -5.13 1.83
N THR A 72 -11.79 -5.42 0.60
CA THR A 72 -12.72 -5.92 -0.42
C THR A 72 -13.04 -7.37 -0.10
N VAL A 73 -14.32 -7.74 -0.14
CA VAL A 73 -14.78 -9.11 0.13
C VAL A 73 -15.67 -9.55 -1.02
N SER A 74 -15.28 -10.63 -1.71
CA SER A 74 -15.98 -11.15 -2.89
C SER A 74 -16.27 -12.63 -2.74
N LYS A 75 -17.54 -13.04 -2.86
CA LYS A 75 -17.90 -14.47 -2.78
C LYS A 75 -17.38 -15.23 -3.99
N LEU A 76 -16.69 -16.35 -3.78
CA LEU A 76 -16.18 -17.20 -4.85
C LEU A 76 -17.32 -18.01 -5.49
N TYR A 77 -17.22 -18.22 -6.81
CA TYR A 77 -18.28 -18.81 -7.62
C TYR A 77 -18.69 -20.20 -7.13
N LYS A 78 -19.98 -20.36 -6.78
CA LYS A 78 -20.58 -21.63 -6.30
C LYS A 78 -19.81 -22.28 -5.16
N SER A 79 -19.35 -21.49 -4.18
CA SER A 79 -18.64 -22.00 -3.01
C SER A 79 -19.01 -21.25 -1.73
N ASP A 80 -18.59 -21.81 -0.60
CA ASP A 80 -18.71 -21.19 0.73
C ASP A 80 -17.44 -20.40 1.11
N TYR A 81 -16.67 -19.95 0.12
CA TYR A 81 -15.45 -19.19 0.27
C TYR A 81 -15.60 -17.76 -0.24
N TYR A 82 -14.78 -16.88 0.32
CA TYR A 82 -14.64 -15.48 -0.06
C TYR A 82 -13.18 -15.17 -0.38
N ALA A 83 -12.96 -14.39 -1.43
CA ALA A 83 -11.71 -13.68 -1.65
C ALA A 83 -11.72 -12.39 -0.82
N VAL A 84 -10.63 -12.15 -0.10
CA VAL A 84 -10.42 -10.96 0.73
C VAL A 84 -9.17 -10.25 0.26
N GLU A 85 -9.32 -9.01 -0.17
CA GLU A 85 -8.24 -8.21 -0.73
C GLU A 85 -8.04 -6.92 0.09
N THR A 86 -6.79 -6.64 0.45
CA THR A 86 -6.46 -5.40 1.19
C THR A 86 -5.01 -4.98 1.04
N VAL A 87 -4.77 -3.67 1.14
CA VAL A 87 -3.42 -3.10 1.17
C VAL A 87 -2.94 -2.96 2.60
N ILE A 88 -1.75 -3.50 2.87
CA ILE A 88 -1.13 -3.48 4.21
C ILE A 88 0.34 -3.08 4.14
N SER A 89 0.91 -2.74 5.30
CA SER A 89 2.35 -2.48 5.42
C SER A 89 3.15 -3.79 5.34
N LYS A 90 4.21 -3.77 4.52
CA LYS A 90 5.13 -4.90 4.34
C LYS A 90 5.89 -5.26 5.63
N ASN A 91 6.08 -4.32 6.55
CA ASN A 91 6.88 -4.56 7.76
C ASN A 91 6.33 -5.67 8.67
N ASN A 92 5.01 -5.92 8.64
CA ASN A 92 4.35 -6.90 9.50
C ASN A 92 3.92 -8.16 8.73
N ILE A 93 4.25 -8.27 7.44
CA ILE A 93 3.73 -9.29 6.53
C ILE A 93 4.11 -10.71 6.97
N ASN A 94 5.36 -10.91 7.37
CA ASN A 94 5.92 -12.19 7.77
C ASN A 94 5.29 -12.77 9.04
N ILE A 95 4.72 -11.90 9.89
CA ILE A 95 4.02 -12.30 11.12
C ILE A 95 2.53 -12.49 10.83
N LEU A 96 1.97 -11.67 9.95
CA LEU A 96 0.56 -11.70 9.61
C LEU A 96 0.18 -12.96 8.81
N ILE A 97 0.95 -13.33 7.77
CA ILE A 97 0.62 -14.48 6.91
C ILE A 97 0.45 -15.79 7.72
N PRO A 98 1.38 -16.19 8.61
CA PRO A 98 1.20 -17.37 9.44
C PRO A 98 -0.03 -17.29 10.36
N LYS A 99 -0.31 -16.10 10.93
CA LYS A 99 -1.48 -15.88 11.78
C LYS A 99 -2.78 -16.06 10.99
N LEU A 100 -2.89 -15.44 9.82
CA LEU A 100 -4.05 -15.58 8.94
C LEU A 100 -4.25 -17.04 8.53
N LYS A 101 -3.17 -17.74 8.18
CA LYS A 101 -3.22 -19.16 7.85
C LYS A 101 -3.74 -20.02 9.01
N ALA A 102 -3.30 -19.75 10.24
CA ALA A 102 -3.79 -20.44 11.44
C ALA A 102 -5.28 -20.14 11.72
N MET A 103 -5.79 -19.00 11.24
CA MET A 103 -7.21 -18.61 11.33
C MET A 103 -8.05 -19.16 10.16
N GLY A 104 -7.44 -19.92 9.24
CA GLY A 104 -8.13 -20.56 8.13
C GLY A 104 -8.16 -19.74 6.83
N ALA A 105 -7.24 -18.80 6.67
CA ALA A 105 -6.94 -18.22 5.36
C ALA A 105 -6.14 -19.23 4.50
N GLU A 106 -6.48 -19.27 3.22
CA GLU A 106 -5.95 -20.15 2.19
C GLU A 106 -5.48 -19.31 0.98
N ASP A 107 -4.62 -19.88 0.13
CA ASP A 107 -4.15 -19.25 -1.11
C ASP A 107 -3.68 -17.78 -0.98
N ILE A 108 -2.95 -17.47 0.10
CA ILE A 108 -2.50 -16.11 0.38
C ILE A 108 -1.44 -15.68 -0.65
N LEU A 109 -1.73 -14.62 -1.38
CA LEU A 109 -0.84 -13.96 -2.34
C LEU A 109 -0.35 -12.63 -1.75
N GLU A 110 0.94 -12.37 -1.89
CA GLU A 110 1.56 -11.06 -1.63
C GLU A 110 2.00 -10.46 -2.96
N LEU A 111 1.47 -9.29 -3.30
CA LEU A 111 1.78 -8.58 -4.54
C LEU A 111 2.35 -7.19 -4.22
N ASP A 112 3.50 -6.87 -4.80
CA ASP A 112 4.10 -5.55 -4.67
C ASP A 112 3.26 -4.50 -5.42
N ILE A 113 3.03 -3.35 -4.77
CA ILE A 113 2.30 -2.23 -5.36
C ILE A 113 3.30 -1.22 -5.90
N SER A 114 3.13 -0.81 -7.16
CA SER A 114 4.01 0.18 -7.78
C SER A 114 3.62 1.62 -7.45
N LYS A 115 2.31 1.92 -7.36
CA LYS A 115 1.76 3.27 -7.16
C LYS A 115 0.41 3.23 -6.44
N ILE A 116 0.15 4.19 -5.55
CA ILE A 116 -1.15 4.41 -4.91
C ILE A 116 -1.55 5.88 -5.15
N VAL A 117 -2.72 6.11 -5.76
CA VAL A 117 -3.26 7.45 -6.05
C VAL A 117 -4.58 7.63 -5.28
N HIS A 118 -4.87 8.86 -4.85
CA HIS A 118 -6.11 9.26 -4.17
C HIS A 118 -6.83 10.37 -4.94
#